data_AF-A0A9Q9DAX8-F1
#
_entry.id   AF-A0A9Q9DAX8-F1
#
_cell.length_a   1.000
_cell.length_b   1.000
_cell.length_c   1.000
_cell.angle_alpha   90.00
_cell.angle_beta   90.00
_cell.angle_gamma   90.00
#
_symmetry.space_group_name_H-M   'P 1'
#
loop_
_entity.id
_entity.type
_entity.pdbx_description
1 polymer ?
#
loop_
_entity_poly.entity_id
_entity_poly.type
_entity_poly.pdbx_seq_one_letter_code
_entity_poly.pdbx_strand_id
1 'polypeptide(L)'
;MRSTAVAILIVLANVGLAQAADEKADPRAVDYCKATTGTFVGVAECLPDAHVAVKTLDAFEKLYPAAAQTLREKCAERNKGNTVGTSVCVTEAIRAALDLKKALPTGSKLDDPVFEAVSDTALSEKLDQAREAAKAAFPNQRMWGGSSYMPYK
;
A
#
# COMPACT_ATOMS: atom_id res chain seq x y z
N MET A 1 13.48 -1.63 64.84
CA MET A 1 13.80 -0.84 63.64
C MET A 1 13.72 -1.80 62.46
N ARG A 2 12.68 -1.64 61.61
CA ARG A 2 12.39 -2.56 60.50
C ARG A 2 13.12 -2.05 59.25
N SER A 3 14.13 -2.77 58.80
CA SER A 3 14.81 -2.49 57.53
C SER A 3 13.92 -2.92 56.37
N THR A 4 13.38 -1.96 55.62
CA THR A 4 12.67 -2.21 54.36
C THR A 4 13.69 -2.32 53.24
N ALA A 5 13.90 -3.54 52.74
CA ALA A 5 14.61 -3.80 51.50
C ALA A 5 13.78 -3.30 50.32
N VAL A 6 14.30 -2.31 49.60
CA VAL A 6 13.72 -1.80 48.36
C VAL A 6 14.14 -2.73 47.22
N ALA A 7 13.23 -3.56 46.74
CA ALA A 7 13.44 -4.37 45.54
C ALA A 7 13.16 -3.52 44.30
N ILE A 8 14.21 -3.17 43.56
CA ILE A 8 14.12 -2.52 42.25
C ILE A 8 13.83 -3.60 41.21
N LEU A 9 12.57 -3.71 40.78
CA LEU A 9 12.14 -4.52 39.65
C LEU A 9 12.50 -3.78 38.35
N ILE A 10 13.59 -4.20 37.71
CA ILE A 10 13.94 -3.77 36.35
C ILE A 10 12.94 -4.42 35.39
N VAL A 11 11.97 -3.63 34.92
CA VAL A 11 11.11 -4.01 33.80
C VAL A 11 11.98 -3.93 32.54
N LEU A 12 12.49 -5.07 32.11
CA LEU A 12 13.03 -5.24 30.76
C LEU A 12 11.85 -5.08 29.78
N ALA A 13 11.71 -3.88 29.23
CA ALA A 13 10.91 -3.66 28.03
C ALA A 13 11.54 -4.52 26.92
N ASN A 14 10.95 -5.69 26.68
CA ASN A 14 11.11 -6.41 25.43
C ASN A 14 10.55 -5.51 24.32
N VAL A 15 11.37 -4.58 23.84
CA VAL A 15 11.28 -4.10 22.47
C VAL A 15 11.48 -5.32 21.60
N GLY A 16 10.37 -5.99 21.32
CA GLY A 16 10.29 -6.96 20.25
C GLY A 16 10.67 -6.23 18.98
N LEU A 17 11.96 -6.30 18.64
CA LEU A 17 12.37 -6.42 17.26
C LEU A 17 11.60 -7.63 16.74
N ALA A 18 10.38 -7.39 16.25
CA ALA A 18 9.77 -8.27 15.30
C ALA A 18 10.79 -8.34 14.17
N GLN A 19 11.64 -9.37 14.21
CA GLN A 19 12.38 -9.78 13.03
C GLN A 19 11.33 -9.81 11.95
N ALA A 20 11.55 -9.01 10.90
CA ALA A 20 10.79 -9.16 9.66
C ALA A 20 10.85 -10.66 9.38
N ALA A 21 9.74 -11.36 9.65
CA ALA A 21 9.63 -12.74 9.25
C ALA A 21 9.99 -12.75 7.76
N ASP A 22 10.70 -13.79 7.30
CA ASP A 22 10.99 -14.01 5.88
C ASP A 22 9.66 -14.08 5.11
N GLU A 23 9.02 -12.93 4.88
CA GLU A 23 7.73 -12.83 4.25
C GLU A 23 8.00 -13.14 2.79
N LYS A 24 7.66 -14.36 2.42
CA LYS A 24 7.76 -14.81 1.05
C LYS A 24 6.84 -13.96 0.19
N ALA A 25 7.23 -13.81 -1.07
CA ALA A 25 6.42 -13.13 -2.07
C ALA A 25 4.98 -13.70 -2.10
N ASP A 26 4.03 -12.84 -2.48
CA ASP A 26 2.62 -13.22 -2.51
C ASP A 26 2.40 -14.16 -3.70
N PRO A 27 1.72 -15.31 -3.54
CA PRO A 27 1.52 -16.25 -4.64
C PRO A 27 0.81 -15.62 -5.84
N ARG A 28 -0.12 -14.67 -5.62
CA ARG A 28 -0.82 -13.97 -6.71
C ARG A 28 0.14 -13.11 -7.53
N ALA A 29 1.16 -12.54 -6.89
CA ALA A 29 2.21 -11.79 -7.59
C ALA A 29 3.10 -12.71 -8.43
N VAL A 30 3.44 -13.89 -7.91
CA VAL A 30 4.19 -14.92 -8.66
C VAL A 30 3.41 -15.34 -9.90
N ASP A 31 2.12 -15.64 -9.77
CA ASP A 31 1.28 -16.06 -10.89
C ASP A 31 1.10 -14.96 -11.93
N TYR A 32 0.89 -13.71 -11.50
CA TYR A 32 0.86 -12.54 -12.37
C TYR A 32 2.16 -12.40 -13.18
N CYS A 33 3.32 -12.49 -12.53
CA CYS A 33 4.61 -12.33 -13.20
C CYS A 33 4.94 -13.48 -14.15
N LYS A 34 4.55 -14.73 -13.80
CA LYS A 34 4.67 -15.89 -14.69
C LYS A 34 3.86 -15.69 -15.97
N ALA A 35 2.61 -15.23 -15.83
CA ALA A 35 1.73 -14.97 -16.98
C ALA A 35 2.22 -13.82 -17.86
N THR A 36 2.90 -12.83 -17.27
CA THR A 36 3.33 -11.62 -17.98
C THR A 36 4.67 -11.80 -18.72
N THR A 37 5.64 -12.50 -18.12
CA THR A 37 7.04 -12.45 -18.58
C THR A 37 7.56 -13.75 -19.21
N GLY A 38 6.98 -14.90 -18.87
CA GLY A 38 7.34 -16.20 -19.45
C GLY A 38 8.77 -16.71 -19.18
N THR A 39 9.61 -15.99 -18.42
CA THR A 39 11.01 -16.37 -18.13
C THR A 39 11.32 -16.17 -16.65
N PHE A 40 12.26 -16.96 -16.09
CA PHE A 40 12.62 -16.81 -14.67
C PHE A 40 13.27 -15.45 -14.36
N VAL A 41 14.01 -14.87 -15.32
CA VAL A 41 14.61 -13.53 -15.18
C VAL A 41 13.51 -12.47 -15.15
N GLY A 42 12.57 -12.52 -16.09
CA GLY A 42 11.44 -11.59 -16.09
C GLY A 42 10.55 -11.73 -14.86
N VAL A 43 10.37 -12.95 -14.35
CA VAL A 43 9.67 -13.15 -13.06
C VAL A 43 10.44 -12.49 -11.92
N ALA A 44 11.76 -12.66 -11.83
CA ALA A 44 12.57 -12.03 -10.79
C ALA A 44 12.52 -10.50 -10.83
N GLU A 45 12.47 -9.90 -12.02
CA GLU A 45 12.32 -8.45 -12.22
C GLU A 45 10.91 -7.94 -11.88
N CYS A 46 9.86 -8.69 -12.27
CA CYS A 46 8.46 -8.30 -12.06
C CYS A 46 8.00 -8.47 -10.61
N LEU A 47 8.52 -9.49 -9.90
CA LEU A 47 7.97 -9.95 -8.63
C LEU A 47 7.93 -8.89 -7.51
N PRO A 48 8.96 -8.05 -7.32
CA PRO A 48 8.91 -7.01 -6.28
C PRO A 48 7.73 -6.04 -6.48
N ASP A 49 7.57 -5.52 -7.70
CA ASP A 49 6.51 -4.56 -8.01
C ASP A 49 5.13 -5.22 -7.91
N ALA A 50 4.99 -6.45 -8.41
CA ALA A 50 3.74 -7.20 -8.33
C ALA A 50 3.34 -7.54 -6.88
N HIS A 51 4.30 -7.92 -6.03
CA HIS A 51 4.01 -8.20 -4.62
C HIS A 51 3.51 -6.96 -3.90
N VAL A 52 4.23 -5.84 -4.06
CA VAL A 52 3.83 -4.58 -3.45
C VAL A 52 2.49 -4.12 -3.98
N ALA A 53 2.23 -4.27 -5.27
CA ALA A 53 0.94 -3.93 -5.87
C ALA A 53 -0.21 -4.74 -5.27
N VAL A 54 -0.06 -6.06 -5.16
CA VAL A 54 -1.05 -6.94 -4.54
C VAL A 54 -1.33 -6.53 -3.10
N LYS A 55 -0.27 -6.37 -2.29
CA LYS A 55 -0.41 -6.00 -0.87
C LYS A 55 -1.03 -4.62 -0.67
N THR A 56 -0.70 -3.67 -1.55
CA THR A 56 -1.29 -2.33 -1.53
C THR A 56 -2.78 -2.38 -1.87
N LEU A 57 -3.19 -3.16 -2.87
CA LEU A 57 -4.60 -3.30 -3.24
C LEU A 57 -5.43 -4.01 -2.15
N ASP A 58 -4.88 -5.04 -1.52
CA ASP A 58 -5.53 -5.69 -0.37
C ASP A 58 -5.68 -4.72 0.82
N ALA A 59 -4.63 -3.94 1.11
CA ALA A 59 -4.66 -2.95 2.16
C ALA A 59 -5.71 -1.87 1.86
N PHE A 60 -5.79 -1.41 0.61
CA PHE A 60 -6.82 -0.47 0.18
C PHE A 60 -8.23 -1.03 0.41
N GLU A 61 -8.49 -2.27 -0.02
CA GLU A 61 -9.78 -2.95 0.15
C GLU A 61 -10.18 -3.06 1.63
N LYS A 62 -9.21 -3.30 2.51
CA LYS A 62 -9.44 -3.41 3.96
C LYS A 62 -9.63 -2.06 4.66
N LEU A 63 -8.88 -1.03 4.24
CA LEU A 63 -8.81 0.26 4.94
C LEU A 63 -9.90 1.22 4.50
N TYR A 64 -10.22 1.26 3.21
CA TYR A 64 -11.10 2.26 2.63
C TYR A 64 -12.56 1.77 2.58
N PRO A 65 -13.54 2.66 2.78
CA PRO A 65 -14.95 2.29 2.78
C PRO A 65 -15.42 1.84 1.38
N ALA A 66 -16.60 1.21 1.33
CA ALA A 66 -17.18 0.69 0.09
C ALA A 66 -17.28 1.75 -1.04
N ALA A 67 -17.58 3.00 -0.69
CA ALA A 67 -17.65 4.10 -1.67
C ALA A 67 -16.33 4.33 -2.43
N ALA A 68 -15.18 4.07 -1.80
CA ALA A 68 -13.87 4.18 -2.42
C ALA A 68 -13.57 3.00 -3.37
N GLN A 69 -14.26 1.87 -3.27
CA GLN A 69 -13.94 0.68 -4.07
C GLN A 69 -14.19 0.90 -5.58
N THR A 70 -15.12 1.79 -5.92
CA THR A 70 -15.32 2.28 -7.30
C THR A 70 -14.03 2.80 -7.94
N LEU A 71 -13.13 3.43 -7.16
CA LEU A 71 -11.82 3.89 -7.66
C LEU A 71 -10.97 2.69 -8.11
N ARG A 72 -10.86 1.66 -7.27
CA ARG A 72 -10.09 0.46 -7.58
C ARG A 72 -10.65 -0.27 -8.80
N GLU A 73 -11.97 -0.42 -8.89
CA GLU A 73 -12.64 -1.06 -10.02
C GLU A 73 -12.32 -0.35 -11.34
N LYS A 74 -12.52 0.97 -11.40
CA LYS A 74 -12.20 1.78 -12.58
C LYS A 74 -10.71 1.77 -12.92
N CYS A 75 -9.83 1.78 -11.91
CA CYS A 75 -8.40 1.63 -12.13
C CYS A 75 -8.06 0.26 -12.72
N ALA A 76 -8.72 -0.82 -12.29
CA ALA A 76 -8.54 -2.16 -12.82
C ALA A 76 -9.04 -2.28 -14.25
N GLU A 77 -10.24 -1.77 -14.54
CA GLU A 77 -10.81 -1.71 -15.90
C GLU A 77 -9.87 -0.99 -16.86
N ARG A 78 -9.40 0.19 -16.45
CA ARG A 78 -8.54 1.03 -17.29
C ARG A 78 -7.18 0.41 -17.56
N ASN A 79 -6.63 -0.27 -16.57
CA ASN A 79 -5.37 -0.98 -16.70
C ASN A 79 -5.55 -2.41 -17.24
N LYS A 80 -6.74 -2.76 -17.72
CA LYS A 80 -7.07 -4.07 -18.31
C LYS A 80 -6.69 -5.24 -17.39
N GLY A 81 -6.88 -5.07 -16.08
CA GLY A 81 -6.50 -6.05 -15.07
C GLY A 81 -5.00 -6.16 -14.78
N ASN A 82 -4.15 -5.28 -15.31
CA ASN A 82 -2.74 -5.21 -14.93
C ASN A 82 -2.63 -4.80 -13.45
N THR A 83 -2.23 -5.73 -12.59
CA THR A 83 -2.17 -5.56 -11.13
C THR A 83 -1.28 -4.39 -10.71
N VAL A 84 -0.09 -4.27 -11.31
CA VAL A 84 0.86 -3.21 -10.98
C VAL A 84 0.29 -1.85 -11.38
N GLY A 85 -0.20 -1.72 -12.62
CA GLY A 85 -0.81 -0.48 -13.11
C GLY A 85 -2.06 -0.09 -12.32
N THR A 86 -2.85 -1.06 -11.88
CA THR A 86 -4.04 -0.83 -11.03
C THR A 86 -3.64 -0.26 -9.67
N SER A 87 -2.64 -0.85 -9.01
CA SER A 87 -2.15 -0.36 -7.72
C SER A 87 -1.60 1.06 -7.83
N VAL A 88 -0.77 1.33 -8.84
CA VAL A 88 -0.24 2.68 -9.10
C VAL A 88 -1.38 3.66 -9.32
N CYS A 89 -2.36 3.33 -10.15
CA CYS A 89 -3.53 4.17 -10.41
C CYS A 89 -4.29 4.54 -9.14
N VAL A 90 -4.55 3.56 -8.25
CA VAL A 90 -5.21 3.81 -6.96
C VAL A 90 -4.37 4.78 -6.11
N THR A 91 -3.07 4.51 -5.94
CA THR A 91 -2.22 5.35 -5.07
C THR A 91 -2.05 6.78 -5.60
N GLU A 92 -1.91 6.96 -6.92
CA GLU A 92 -1.80 8.29 -7.53
C GLU A 92 -3.12 9.05 -7.48
N ALA A 93 -4.26 8.37 -7.66
CA ALA A 93 -5.56 9.00 -7.53
C ALA A 93 -5.85 9.48 -6.09
N ILE A 94 -5.45 8.70 -5.07
CA ILE A 94 -5.54 9.12 -3.66
C ILE A 94 -4.68 10.37 -3.42
N ARG A 95 -3.44 10.38 -3.90
CA ARG A 95 -2.55 11.57 -3.79
C ARG A 95 -3.17 12.80 -4.44
N ALA A 96 -3.66 12.67 -5.67
CA ALA A 96 -4.32 13.75 -6.38
C ALA A 96 -5.57 14.25 -5.63
N ALA A 97 -6.36 13.35 -5.04
CA ALA A 97 -7.52 13.72 -4.25
C ALA A 97 -7.14 14.50 -2.98
N LEU A 98 -6.10 14.06 -2.27
CA LEU A 98 -5.57 14.78 -1.10
C LEU A 98 -5.02 16.16 -1.45
N ASP A 99 -4.27 16.27 -2.54
CA ASP A 99 -3.72 17.55 -2.98
C ASP A 99 -4.82 18.50 -3.45
N LEU A 100 -5.83 17.98 -4.15
CA LEU A 100 -7.03 18.75 -4.49
C LEU A 100 -7.77 19.22 -3.23
N LYS A 101 -7.97 18.36 -2.23
CA LYS A 101 -8.60 18.73 -0.96
C LYS A 101 -7.86 19.85 -0.23
N LYS A 102 -6.52 19.89 -0.27
CA LYS A 102 -5.72 20.98 0.28
C LYS A 102 -5.85 22.29 -0.52
N ALA A 103 -6.04 22.19 -1.83
CA ALA A 103 -6.16 23.34 -2.73
C ALA A 103 -7.56 23.96 -2.74
N LEU A 104 -8.59 23.22 -2.33
CA LEU A 104 -9.96 23.72 -2.28
C LEU A 104 -10.14 24.79 -1.19
N PRO A 105 -10.96 25.83 -1.43
CA PRO A 105 -11.33 26.78 -0.39
C PRO A 105 -12.05 26.07 0.77
N THR A 106 -11.73 26.46 2.01
CA THR A 106 -12.36 25.91 3.21
C THR A 106 -13.89 25.90 3.10
N GLY A 107 -14.51 24.74 3.30
CA GLY A 107 -15.95 24.55 3.23
C GLY A 107 -16.51 24.23 1.84
N SER A 108 -15.68 24.25 0.80
CA SER A 108 -16.07 23.79 -0.54
C SER A 108 -16.25 22.27 -0.56
N LYS A 109 -17.20 21.80 -1.36
CA LYS A 109 -17.45 20.38 -1.62
C LYS A 109 -17.42 20.11 -3.12
N LEU A 110 -17.04 18.90 -3.51
CA LEU A 110 -17.08 18.45 -4.90
C LEU A 110 -18.29 17.55 -5.19
N ASP A 111 -19.11 17.25 -4.18
CA ASP A 111 -20.27 16.35 -4.25
C ASP A 111 -19.96 14.99 -4.92
N ASP A 112 -18.70 14.54 -4.81
CA ASP A 112 -18.22 13.26 -5.31
C ASP A 112 -17.95 12.32 -4.11
N PRO A 113 -18.77 11.26 -3.92
CA PRO A 113 -18.63 10.34 -2.80
C PRO A 113 -17.33 9.53 -2.85
N VAL A 114 -16.74 9.31 -4.03
CA VAL A 114 -15.43 8.64 -4.16
C VAL A 114 -14.35 9.60 -3.66
N PHE A 115 -14.37 10.86 -4.10
CA PHE A 115 -13.43 11.89 -3.65
C PHE A 115 -13.42 12.01 -2.12
N GLU A 116 -14.59 12.13 -1.49
CA GLU A 116 -14.68 12.24 -0.02
C GLU A 116 -14.16 10.98 0.68
N ALA A 117 -14.43 9.80 0.12
CA ALA A 117 -14.02 8.53 0.68
C ALA A 117 -12.50 8.28 0.59
N VAL A 118 -11.82 8.84 -0.41
CA VAL A 118 -10.37 8.65 -0.60
C VAL A 118 -9.51 9.80 -0.07
N SER A 119 -10.10 10.97 0.17
CA SER A 119 -9.39 12.17 0.64
C SER A 119 -9.23 12.23 2.16
N ASP A 120 -8.86 11.11 2.77
CA ASP A 120 -8.54 10.99 4.20
C ASP A 120 -7.04 10.75 4.39
N THR A 121 -6.36 11.74 4.96
CA THR A 121 -4.90 11.68 5.18
C THR A 121 -4.49 10.50 6.06
N ALA A 122 -5.28 10.17 7.10
CA ALA A 122 -4.93 9.07 8.01
C ALA A 122 -5.08 7.71 7.35
N LEU A 123 -6.05 7.53 6.44
CA LEU A 123 -6.16 6.32 5.62
C LEU A 123 -5.01 6.23 4.61
N SER A 124 -4.63 7.36 4.00
CA SER A 124 -3.49 7.40 3.08
C SER A 124 -2.17 7.02 3.76
N GLU A 125 -1.92 7.55 4.96
CA GLU A 125 -0.73 7.20 5.74
C GLU A 125 -0.67 5.71 6.09
N LYS A 126 -1.81 5.10 6.45
CA LYS A 126 -1.89 3.65 6.70
C LYS A 126 -1.66 2.83 5.44
N LEU A 127 -2.15 3.30 4.30
CA LEU A 127 -1.91 2.65 3.01
C LEU A 127 -0.43 2.71 2.62
N ASP A 128 0.21 3.87 2.79
CA ASP A 128 1.65 4.03 2.56
C ASP A 128 2.46 3.14 3.51
N GLN A 129 2.09 3.03 4.79
CA GLN A 129 2.72 2.09 5.72
C GLN A 129 2.60 0.63 5.26
N ALA A 130 1.42 0.21 4.79
CA ALA A 130 1.23 -1.14 4.26
C ALA A 130 2.08 -1.38 3.00
N ARG A 131 2.18 -0.37 2.13
CA ARG A 131 3.05 -0.41 0.95
C ARG A 131 4.52 -0.54 1.34
N GLU A 132 5.02 0.30 2.25
CA GLU A 132 6.41 0.22 2.74
C GLU A 132 6.71 -1.11 3.47
N ALA A 133 5.74 -1.65 4.22
CA ALA A 133 5.89 -2.98 4.83
C ALA A 133 6.05 -4.07 3.77
N ALA A 134 5.27 -4.03 2.67
CA ALA A 134 5.40 -4.98 1.58
C ALA A 134 6.76 -4.86 0.85
N LYS A 135 7.34 -3.66 0.79
CA LYS A 135 8.69 -3.46 0.23
C LYS A 135 9.78 -4.18 1.04
N ALA A 136 9.57 -4.36 2.34
CA ALA A 136 10.54 -5.01 3.22
C ALA A 136 10.82 -6.47 2.83
N ALA A 137 9.92 -7.12 2.08
CA ALA A 137 10.14 -8.45 1.51
C ALA A 137 11.22 -8.47 0.41
N PHE A 138 11.59 -7.31 -0.15
CA PHE A 138 12.57 -7.17 -1.23
C PHE A 138 13.62 -6.07 -0.94
N PRO A 139 14.43 -6.21 0.13
CA PRO A 139 15.29 -5.14 0.63
C PRO A 139 16.42 -4.72 -0.34
N ASN A 140 16.79 -5.60 -1.28
CA ASN A 140 17.89 -5.38 -2.23
C ASN A 140 17.41 -4.95 -3.62
N GLN A 141 16.10 -4.74 -3.82
CA GLN A 141 15.53 -4.41 -5.13
C GLN A 141 15.09 -2.94 -5.18
N ARG A 142 15.57 -2.21 -6.20
CA ARG A 142 15.03 -0.88 -6.52
C ARG A 142 13.74 -1.07 -7.30
N MET A 143 12.60 -0.82 -6.65
CA MET A 143 11.31 -0.77 -7.32
C MET A 143 11.24 0.44 -8.25
N TRP A 144 11.02 0.19 -9.54
CA TRP A 144 10.86 1.25 -10.53
C TRP A 144 9.43 1.76 -10.48
N GLY A 145 9.25 2.96 -9.93
CA GLY A 145 7.97 3.69 -9.96
C GLY A 145 7.63 4.26 -11.35
N GLY A 146 7.68 3.44 -12.40
CA GLY A 146 7.65 3.92 -13.79
C GLY A 146 7.13 2.91 -14.80
N SER A 147 5.92 2.39 -14.61
CA SER A 147 5.15 1.86 -15.73
C SER A 147 4.27 2.98 -16.28
N SER A 148 4.31 3.21 -17.60
CA SER A 148 3.52 4.20 -18.31
C SER A 148 2.04 4.11 -17.92
N TYR A 149 1.59 5.08 -17.13
CA TYR A 149 0.31 5.11 -16.43
C TYR A 149 -0.79 5.79 -17.27
N MET A 150 -2.03 5.29 -17.14
CA MET A 150 -3.22 6.01 -17.60
C MET A 150 -4.03 6.54 -16.41
N PRO A 151 -4.24 7.86 -16.30
CA PRO A 151 -4.88 8.44 -15.13
C PRO A 151 -6.34 8.09 -14.94
N TYR A 152 -6.78 7.98 -13.69
CA TYR A 152 -8.20 7.92 -13.35
C TYR A 152 -8.96 9.05 -14.08
N LYS A 153 -10.06 8.72 -14.76
CA LYS A 153 -10.98 9.69 -15.40
C LYS A 153 -12.36 9.55 -14.79
#